data_AF-A0A1G6V3D1-F1
#
_entry.id   AF-A0A1G6V3D1-F1
#
_cell.length_a   1.000
_cell.length_b   1.000
_cell.length_c   1.000
_cell.angle_alpha   90.00
_cell.angle_beta   90.00
_cell.angle_gamma   90.00
#
_symmetry.space_group_name_H-M   'P 1'
#
loop_
_entity.id
_entity.type
_entity.pdbx_description
1 polymer ?
#
loop_
_entity_poly.entity_id
_entity_poly.type
_entity_poly.pdbx_seq_one_letter_code
_entity_poly.pdbx_strand_id
1 'polypeptide(L)'
;MSTHESGTSPHRRALEAALALGRADGRLAVDLEPDGEPAPVGPWCHGLDPEGLARLVWGPDGGPAPAGVVLNAPLWYAQGFREALACARARRAGRPCAPARAAVPVPRRPPDDSRPADRRQHRP
;
A
#
# COMPACT_ATOMS: atom_id res chain seq x y z
N MET A 1 8.40 21.50 32.63
CA MET A 1 8.74 20.44 31.67
C MET A 1 7.42 19.96 31.06
N SER A 2 7.06 20.50 29.89
CA SER A 2 5.82 20.10 29.20
C SER A 2 6.16 18.99 28.22
N THR A 3 5.74 17.77 28.54
CA THR A 3 5.80 16.64 27.62
C THR A 3 4.82 16.91 26.48
N HIS A 4 5.34 17.31 25.32
CA HIS A 4 4.58 17.25 24.07
C HIS A 4 4.38 15.79 23.69
N GLU A 5 3.38 15.15 24.30
CA GLU A 5 2.74 13.94 23.78
C GLU A 5 2.23 14.29 22.37
N SER A 6 3.05 14.02 21.35
CA SER A 6 2.64 14.20 19.95
C SER A 6 1.67 13.09 19.59
N GLY A 7 0.44 13.20 20.10
CA GLY A 7 -0.65 12.28 19.81
C GLY A 7 -0.98 12.31 18.33
N THR A 8 -1.08 11.14 17.70
CA THR A 8 -1.56 10.99 16.31
C THR A 8 -2.88 11.73 16.14
N SER A 9 -2.95 12.63 15.14
CA SER A 9 -4.18 13.39 14.89
C SER A 9 -5.36 12.44 14.62
N PRO A 10 -6.61 12.81 15.00
CA PRO A 10 -7.78 11.97 14.75
C PRO A 10 -7.94 11.55 13.28
N HIS A 11 -7.59 12.46 12.36
CA HIS A 11 -7.55 12.18 10.93
C HIS A 11 -6.57 11.05 10.59
N ARG A 12 -5.34 11.15 11.07
CA ARG A 12 -4.33 10.12 10.82
C ARG A 12 -4.72 8.79 11.46
N ARG A 13 -5.28 8.80 12.67
CA ARG A 13 -5.81 7.61 13.34
C ARG A 13 -6.89 6.92 12.51
N ALA A 14 -7.83 7.68 11.94
CA ALA A 14 -8.89 7.15 11.10
C ALA A 14 -8.36 6.48 9.82
N LEU A 15 -7.37 7.11 9.17
CA LEU A 15 -6.73 6.53 7.98
C LEU A 15 -5.93 5.27 8.31
N GLU A 16 -5.17 5.28 9.41
CA GLU A 16 -4.45 4.09 9.90
C GLU A 16 -5.42 2.96 10.26
N ALA A 17 -6.60 3.27 10.81
CA ALA A 17 -7.67 2.30 11.05
C ALA A 17 -8.23 1.72 9.74
N ALA A 18 -8.46 2.54 8.71
CA ALA A 18 -8.88 2.06 7.39
C ALA A 18 -7.85 1.12 6.76
N LEU A 19 -6.55 1.46 6.84
CA LEU A 19 -5.46 0.59 6.38
C LEU A 19 -5.40 -0.74 7.16
N ALA A 20 -5.55 -0.69 8.48
CA ALA A 20 -5.58 -1.87 9.32
C ALA A 20 -6.76 -2.78 8.99
N LEU A 21 -7.95 -2.20 8.77
CA LEU A 21 -9.16 -2.92 8.37
C LEU A 21 -8.95 -3.60 7.01
N GLY A 22 -8.44 -2.86 6.01
CA GLY A 22 -8.11 -3.44 4.71
C GLY A 22 -7.14 -4.61 4.82
N ARG A 23 -6.09 -4.49 5.65
CA ARG A 23 -5.15 -5.60 5.89
C ARG A 23 -5.80 -6.81 6.54
N ALA A 24 -6.78 -6.62 7.42
CA ALA A 24 -7.50 -7.72 8.04
C ALA A 24 -8.32 -8.48 6.99
N ASP A 25 -9.13 -7.75 6.21
CA ASP A 25 -9.96 -8.33 5.16
C ASP A 25 -9.12 -9.01 4.07
N GLY A 26 -8.00 -8.40 3.66
CA GLY A 26 -7.11 -8.99 2.65
C GLY A 26 -6.42 -10.28 3.11
N ARG A 27 -6.22 -10.48 4.43
CA ARG A 27 -5.75 -11.77 4.95
C ARG A 27 -6.83 -12.84 4.89
N LEU A 28 -8.07 -12.49 5.21
CA LEU A 28 -9.21 -13.41 5.15
C LEU A 28 -9.56 -13.80 3.70
N ALA A 29 -9.44 -12.86 2.77
CA ALA A 29 -9.77 -13.07 1.36
C ALA A 29 -8.93 -14.20 0.72
N VAL A 30 -7.70 -14.42 1.20
CA VAL A 30 -6.83 -15.47 0.64
C VAL A 30 -7.41 -16.88 0.81
N ASP A 31 -8.18 -17.11 1.87
CA ASP A 31 -8.78 -18.41 2.18
C ASP A 31 -10.11 -18.64 1.45
N LEU A 32 -10.69 -17.58 0.88
CA LEU A 32 -11.99 -17.59 0.21
C LEU A 32 -11.88 -17.57 -1.32
N GLU A 33 -10.84 -16.96 -1.89
CA GLU A 33 -10.66 -16.96 -3.34
C GLU A 33 -10.03 -18.28 -3.83
N PRO A 34 -10.67 -18.99 -4.78
CA PRO A 34 -10.02 -20.08 -5.50
C PRO A 34 -8.83 -19.54 -6.31
N ASP A 35 -7.89 -20.42 -6.68
CA ASP A 35 -6.74 -20.07 -7.52
C ASP A 35 -7.21 -19.59 -8.92
N GLY A 36 -7.50 -18.31 -9.03
CA GLY A 36 -8.03 -17.64 -10.21
C GLY A 36 -7.76 -16.14 -10.17
N GLU A 37 -8.01 -15.46 -11.29
CA GLU A 37 -7.89 -14.00 -11.36
C GLU A 37 -8.75 -13.37 -10.26
N PRO A 38 -8.18 -12.47 -9.43
CA PRO A 38 -8.97 -11.80 -8.40
C PRO A 38 -10.17 -11.15 -9.07
N ALA A 39 -11.37 -11.43 -8.54
CA ALA A 39 -12.54 -10.71 -9.00
C ALA A 39 -12.24 -9.21 -8.88
N PRO A 40 -12.60 -8.38 -9.87
CA PRO A 40 -12.39 -6.94 -9.74
C PRO A 40 -13.04 -6.54 -8.42
N VAL A 41 -12.21 -6.03 -7.50
CA VAL A 41 -12.68 -5.52 -6.21
C VAL A 41 -13.80 -4.56 -6.54
N GLY A 42 -15.05 -4.99 -6.31
CA GLY A 42 -16.21 -4.15 -6.51
C GLY A 42 -16.03 -2.86 -5.71
N PRO A 43 -16.73 -1.77 -6.02
CA PRO A 43 -16.36 -0.42 -5.55
C PRO A 43 -16.34 -0.19 -4.03
N TRP A 44 -16.57 -1.21 -3.20
CA TRP A 44 -17.09 -1.08 -1.85
C TRP A 44 -16.19 -1.82 -0.86
N CYS A 45 -15.59 -1.04 0.02
CA CYS A 45 -14.76 -1.51 1.13
C CYS A 45 -15.68 -2.22 2.12
N HIS A 46 -15.70 -3.55 2.15
CA HIS A 46 -16.62 -4.31 3.00
C HIS A 46 -18.11 -4.14 2.63
N GLY A 47 -18.43 -3.81 1.37
CA GLY A 47 -19.80 -3.50 0.95
C GLY A 47 -20.30 -2.11 1.37
N LEU A 48 -19.44 -1.27 1.95
CA LEU A 48 -19.75 0.10 2.36
C LEU A 48 -19.39 1.13 1.28
N ASP A 49 -20.19 2.20 1.18
CA ASP A 49 -19.81 3.41 0.45
C ASP A 49 -18.64 4.12 1.15
N PRO A 50 -17.95 5.04 0.46
CA PRO A 50 -16.93 5.88 1.08
C PRO A 50 -17.38 6.55 2.39
N GLU A 51 -18.61 7.05 2.46
CA GLU A 51 -19.18 7.72 3.62
C GLU A 51 -19.43 6.76 4.79
N GLY A 52 -19.88 5.54 4.52
CA GLY A 52 -20.09 4.48 5.49
C GLY A 52 -18.77 4.00 6.07
N LEU A 53 -17.76 3.79 5.21
CA LEU A 53 -16.41 3.48 5.67
C LEU A 53 -15.83 4.61 6.52
N ALA A 54 -15.99 5.86 6.09
CA ALA A 54 -15.49 7.03 6.82
C ALA A 54 -16.12 7.15 8.20
N ARG A 55 -17.43 6.94 8.31
CA ARG A 55 -18.14 6.90 9.61
C ARG A 55 -17.62 5.78 10.51
N LEU A 56 -17.40 4.59 9.95
CA LEU A 56 -16.87 3.45 10.68
C LEU A 56 -15.49 3.75 11.30
N VAL A 57 -14.56 4.34 10.53
CA VAL A 57 -13.18 4.57 10.99
C VAL A 57 -12.98 5.87 11.76
N TRP A 58 -13.86 6.86 11.57
CA TRP A 58 -13.86 8.09 12.36
C TRP A 58 -14.39 7.86 13.77
N GLY A 59 -15.39 6.97 13.89
CA GLY A 59 -16.05 6.61 15.14
C GLY A 59 -17.33 7.41 15.37
N PRO A 60 -18.32 6.82 16.06
CA PRO A 60 -19.65 7.41 16.24
C PRO A 60 -19.64 8.67 17.12
N ASP A 61 -18.66 8.79 18.03
CA ASP A 61 -18.59 9.88 19.01
C ASP A 61 -18.04 11.20 18.43
N GLY A 62 -17.48 11.16 17.21
CA GLY A 62 -16.78 12.28 16.57
C GLY A 62 -17.64 13.14 15.66
N GLY A 63 -18.95 12.90 15.59
CA GLY A 63 -19.83 13.54 14.62
C GLY A 63 -19.56 13.12 13.17
N PRO A 64 -20.01 13.89 12.16
CA PRO A 64 -19.77 13.58 10.75
C PRO A 64 -18.27 13.49 10.43
N ALA A 65 -17.89 12.47 9.66
CA ALA A 65 -16.51 12.30 9.23
C ALA A 65 -16.08 13.49 8.33
N PRO A 66 -14.89 14.09 8.55
CA PRO A 66 -14.39 15.14 7.68
C PRO A 66 -14.22 14.66 6.24
N ALA A 67 -14.42 15.55 5.25
CA ALA A 67 -14.27 15.21 3.83
C ALA A 67 -12.92 14.58 3.47
N GLY A 68 -11.84 14.99 4.16
CA GLY A 68 -10.52 14.37 4.01
C GLY A 68 -10.52 12.88 4.36
N VAL A 69 -11.26 12.46 5.39
CA VAL A 69 -11.41 11.05 5.76
C VAL A 69 -12.28 10.32 4.74
N VAL A 70 -13.40 10.92 4.30
CA VAL A 70 -14.30 10.35 3.29
C VAL A 70 -13.55 10.04 1.99
N LEU A 71 -12.72 10.96 1.51
CA LEU A 71 -11.98 10.81 0.27
C LEU A 71 -10.80 9.81 0.38
N ASN A 72 -10.16 9.71 1.54
CA ASN A 72 -8.91 8.97 1.67
C ASN A 72 -9.06 7.59 2.33
N ALA A 73 -10.06 7.38 3.19
CA ALA A 73 -10.26 6.10 3.86
C ALA A 73 -10.40 4.91 2.88
N PRO A 74 -11.17 5.03 1.77
CA PRO A 74 -11.25 3.94 0.78
C PRO A 74 -9.90 3.61 0.14
N LEU A 75 -9.06 4.62 -0.13
CA LEU A 75 -7.73 4.41 -0.72
C LEU A 75 -6.79 3.68 0.25
N TRP A 76 -6.81 4.08 1.53
CA TRP A 76 -6.02 3.43 2.58
C TRP A 76 -6.49 2.00 2.84
N TYR A 77 -7.80 1.77 2.86
CA TYR A 77 -8.38 0.42 2.93
C TYR A 77 -7.91 -0.45 1.76
N ALA A 78 -8.09 0.02 0.51
CA ALA A 78 -7.73 -0.74 -0.68
C ALA A 78 -6.22 -1.04 -0.74
N GLN A 79 -5.38 -0.11 -0.27
CA GLN A 79 -3.95 -0.37 -0.11
C GLN A 79 -3.69 -1.50 0.88
N GLY A 80 -4.27 -1.43 2.08
CA GLY A 80 -4.09 -2.45 3.12
C GLY A 80 -4.54 -3.83 2.67
N PHE A 81 -5.67 -3.89 1.97
CA PHE A 81 -6.22 -5.10 1.38
C PHE A 81 -5.25 -5.74 0.39
N ARG A 82 -4.79 -4.98 -0.62
CA ARG A 82 -3.84 -5.48 -1.62
C ARG A 82 -2.52 -5.91 -1.01
N GLU A 83 -2.00 -5.17 -0.04
CA GLU A 83 -0.78 -5.54 0.68
C GLU A 83 -0.92 -6.89 1.39
N ALA A 84 -2.00 -7.07 2.15
CA ALA A 84 -2.26 -8.31 2.87
C ALA A 84 -2.46 -9.49 1.93
N LEU A 85 -3.23 -9.29 0.86
CA LEU A 85 -3.49 -10.32 -0.15
C LEU A 85 -2.20 -10.75 -0.86
N ALA A 86 -1.40 -9.80 -1.32
CA ALA A 86 -0.11 -10.07 -1.97
C ALA A 86 0.84 -10.83 -1.04
N CYS A 87 0.93 -10.42 0.22
CA CYS A 87 1.76 -11.10 1.22
C CYS A 87 1.27 -12.50 1.54
N ALA A 88 -0.04 -12.72 1.66
CA ALA A 88 -0.60 -14.03 1.90
C ALA A 88 -0.35 -14.99 0.72
N ARG A 89 -0.53 -14.51 -0.52
CA ARG A 89 -0.19 -15.27 -1.74
C ARG A 89 1.30 -15.59 -1.83
N ALA A 90 2.18 -14.63 -1.51
CA ALA A 90 3.63 -14.86 -1.49
C ALA A 90 4.01 -15.96 -0.48
N ARG A 91 3.42 -15.96 0.72
CA ARG A 91 3.66 -17.00 1.73
C ARG A 91 3.24 -18.39 1.26
N ARG A 92 2.07 -18.52 0.61
CA ARG A 92 1.63 -19.80 0.01
C ARG A 92 2.61 -20.30 -1.06
N ALA A 93 3.18 -19.40 -1.84
CA ALA A 93 4.21 -19.71 -2.84
C ALA A 93 5.63 -19.89 -2.26
N GLY A 94 5.81 -19.86 -0.93
CA GLY A 94 7.14 -19.96 -0.30
C GLY A 94 8.04 -18.75 -0.54
N ARG A 95 7.49 -17.60 -0.96
CA ARG A 95 8.23 -16.36 -1.22
C ARG A 95 8.14 -15.41 -0.03
N PRO A 96 9.19 -14.59 0.21
CA PRO A 96 9.15 -13.57 1.24
C PRO A 96 8.10 -12.49 0.92
N CYS A 97 7.30 -12.13 1.92
CA CYS A 97 6.41 -10.98 1.87
C CYS A 97 7.26 -9.70 1.94
N ALA A 98 7.38 -8.98 0.83
CA ALA A 98 8.05 -7.69 0.80
C ALA A 98 7.03 -6.57 1.07
N PRO A 99 7.33 -5.60 1.97
CA PRO A 99 6.53 -4.39 2.07
C PRO A 99 6.65 -3.59 0.76
N ALA A 100 5.54 -3.02 0.28
CA ALA A 100 5.46 -2.33 -1.01
C ALA A 100 6.39 -1.10 -1.17
N ARG A 101 7.15 -0.70 -0.14
CA ARG A 101 8.08 0.44 -0.19
C ARG A 101 9.49 0.12 -0.71
N ALA A 102 9.77 -1.08 -1.23
CA ALA A 102 11.11 -1.47 -1.66
C ALA A 102 11.25 -1.89 -3.14
N ALA A 103 10.46 -1.29 -4.04
CA ALA A 103 10.64 -1.49 -5.48
C ALA A 103 10.53 -0.17 -6.23
N VAL A 104 11.46 0.75 -5.96
CA VAL A 104 11.93 1.63 -7.05
C VAL A 104 13.01 0.80 -7.75
N PRO A 105 12.77 0.30 -8.98
CA PRO A 105 13.88 -0.21 -9.77
C PRO A 105 14.73 1.02 -10.08
N VAL A 106 15.90 1.13 -9.45
CA VAL A 106 16.92 2.08 -9.90
C VAL A 106 17.25 1.67 -11.34
N PRO A 107 17.00 2.50 -12.36
CA PRO A 107 17.45 2.17 -13.70
C PRO A 107 18.97 2.04 -13.64
N ARG A 108 19.48 0.85 -13.97
CA ARG A 108 20.91 0.65 -14.13
C ARG A 108 21.38 1.59 -15.24
N ARG A 109 22.21 2.56 -14.87
CA ARG A 109 22.89 3.45 -15.81
C ARG A 109 23.58 2.55 -16.86
N PRO A 110 23.35 2.74 -18.17
CA PRO A 110 24.06 1.97 -19.18
C PRO A 110 25.57 2.21 -19.01
N PRO A 111 26.42 1.21 -19.31
CA PRO A 111 27.86 1.41 -19.29
C PRO A 111 28.23 2.56 -20.24
N ASP A 112 28.99 3.51 -19.69
CA ASP A 112 29.53 4.65 -20.41
C ASP A 112 30.64 4.13 -21.34
N ASP A 113 30.32 3.94 -22.62
CA ASP A 113 31.27 3.50 -23.66
C ASP A 113 32.29 4.59 -24.05
N SER A 114 32.43 5.65 -23.26
CA SER A 114 33.45 6.69 -23.46
C SER A 114 34.83 6.22 -23.00
N ARG A 115 35.37 5.18 -23.64
CA ARG A 115 36.82 4.93 -23.66
C ARG A 115 37.42 5.68 -24.85
N PRO A 116 38.24 6.73 -24.66
CA PRO A 116 38.99 7.32 -25.76
C PRO A 116 40.00 6.28 -26.25
N ALA A 117 39.94 5.96 -27.53
CA ALA A 117 40.93 5.13 -28.20
C ALA A 117 42.26 5.89 -28.30
N ASP A 118 43.07 5.78 -27.26
CA ASP A 118 44.51 6.03 -27.37
C ASP A 118 45.19 4.74 -27.80
N ARG A 119 45.65 4.68 -29.06
CA ARG A 119 46.86 3.93 -29.40
C ARG A 119 47.48 4.40 -30.70
N ARG A 120 48.51 5.22 -30.50
CA ARG A 120 49.70 5.38 -31.33
C ARG A 120 50.21 4.05 -31.94
N GLN A 121 50.74 4.17 -33.17
CA GLN A 121 51.87 3.44 -33.81
C GLN A 121 51.67 1.97 -34.28
N HIS A 122 51.79 1.70 -35.59
CA HIS A 122 53.07 1.36 -36.26
C HIS A 122 52.97 1.15 -37.80
N ARG A 123 54.07 1.53 -38.45
CA ARG A 123 54.54 1.41 -39.85
C ARG A 123 54.39 0.02 -40.51
N PRO A 124 54.48 -0.06 -41.86
CA PRO A 124 55.77 -0.41 -42.50
C PRO A 124 56.27 0.61 -43.53
#